data_AF-A0A9D6LDD4-F1
#
_entry.id   AF-A0A9D6LDD4-F1
#
_cell.length_a   1.000
_cell.length_b   1.000
_cell.length_c   1.000
_cell.angle_alpha   90.00
_cell.angle_beta   90.00
_cell.angle_gamma   90.00
#
_symmetry.space_group_name_H-M   'P 1'
#
loop_
_entity.id
_entity.type
_entity.pdbx_description
1 polymer ?
#
loop_
_entity_poly.entity_id
_entity_poly.type
_entity_poly.pdbx_seq_one_letter_code
_entity_poly.pdbx_strand_id
1 'polypeptide(L)'
;MDFGHSLLYSFIGMFVAMDIIGVLPMYLGMTVGLEAKRRRRLVNLSVMVAAGVAFAFAMLGHWIFKLLGIAIYDFKVGGGIVLLVMAILDLIKGRGDKEHSASTGVVPLGVPLITGPGLIATVMLQVGIYGNIIVILSMLGNFLFAWAALRKSALITRFIGVEGTDIVSKIAALLMTAIAFAMIRTGLFEAIRAAK
;
A
#
# COMPACT_ATOMS: atom_id res chain seq x y z
N MET A 1 18.97 -11.19 12.98
CA MET A 1 19.04 -10.53 11.65
C MET A 1 19.71 -9.18 11.86
N ASP A 2 20.68 -8.83 11.03
CA ASP A 2 21.31 -7.51 11.12
C ASP A 2 20.30 -6.40 10.79
N PHE A 3 20.49 -5.24 11.40
CA PHE A 3 19.62 -4.07 11.23
C PHE A 3 19.32 -3.75 9.75
N GLY A 4 20.34 -3.81 8.89
CA GLY A 4 20.20 -3.54 7.45
C GLY A 4 19.31 -4.55 6.71
N HIS A 5 19.40 -5.83 7.06
CA HIS A 5 18.56 -6.87 6.46
C HIS A 5 17.09 -6.67 6.86
N SER A 6 16.83 -6.46 8.15
CA SER A 6 15.47 -6.20 8.67
C SER A 6 14.84 -4.95 8.04
N LEU A 7 15.62 -3.89 7.86
CA LEU A 7 15.18 -2.67 7.18
C LEU A 7 14.81 -2.95 5.72
N LEU A 8 15.65 -3.68 4.99
CA LEU A 8 15.39 -4.01 3.59
C LEU A 8 14.13 -4.87 3.42
N TYR A 9 13.96 -5.92 4.24
CA TYR A 9 12.77 -6.77 4.17
C TYR A 9 11.49 -6.01 4.54
N SER A 10 11.57 -5.17 5.57
CA SER A 10 10.47 -4.29 5.96
C SER A 10 10.08 -3.34 4.82
N PHE A 11 11.09 -2.66 4.24
CA PHE A 11 10.91 -1.76 3.10
C PHE A 11 10.26 -2.46 1.91
N ILE A 12 10.78 -3.62 1.49
CA ILE A 12 10.23 -4.38 0.35
C ILE A 12 8.79 -4.80 0.61
N GLY A 13 8.48 -5.29 1.83
CA GLY A 13 7.12 -5.68 2.18
C GLY A 13 6.13 -4.51 2.07
N MET A 14 6.50 -3.35 2.61
CA MET A 14 5.68 -2.14 2.49
C MET A 14 5.60 -1.61 1.05
N PHE A 15 6.70 -1.69 0.30
CA PHE A 15 6.75 -1.26 -1.10
C PHE A 15 5.77 -2.01 -1.97
N VAL A 16 5.74 -3.34 -1.83
CA VAL A 16 4.80 -4.19 -2.56
C VAL A 16 3.37 -3.91 -2.08
N ALA A 17 3.15 -3.80 -0.77
CA ALA A 17 1.81 -3.55 -0.21
C ALA A 17 1.23 -2.16 -0.53
N MET A 18 2.09 -1.16 -0.78
CA MET A 18 1.69 0.19 -1.15
C MET A 18 1.29 0.29 -2.64
N ASP A 19 1.67 -0.68 -3.47
CA ASP A 19 1.39 -0.76 -4.91
C ASP A 19 1.57 0.57 -5.66
N ILE A 20 2.67 1.27 -5.42
CA ILE A 20 2.92 2.57 -6.06
C ILE A 20 2.89 2.45 -7.59
N ILE A 21 3.29 1.31 -8.14
CA ILE A 21 3.32 1.12 -9.59
C ILE A 21 1.91 0.94 -10.16
N GLY A 22 1.04 0.14 -9.54
CA GLY A 22 -0.37 0.02 -9.96
C GLY A 22 -1.17 1.30 -9.76
N VAL A 23 -0.77 2.14 -8.80
CA VAL A 23 -1.35 3.46 -8.57
C VAL A 23 -0.96 4.49 -9.63
N LEU A 24 0.17 4.34 -10.33
CA LEU A 24 0.66 5.35 -11.30
C LEU A 24 -0.32 5.60 -12.47
N PRO A 25 -0.85 4.59 -13.19
CA PRO A 25 -1.82 4.81 -14.26
C PRO A 25 -3.11 5.48 -13.78
N MET A 26 -3.65 5.03 -12.64
CA MET A 26 -4.86 5.62 -12.05
C MET A 26 -4.62 7.09 -11.68
N TYR A 27 -3.50 7.38 -11.02
CA TYR A 27 -3.10 8.75 -10.69
C TYR A 27 -2.95 9.62 -11.94
N LEU A 28 -2.37 9.09 -13.02
CA LEU A 28 -2.25 9.84 -14.28
C LEU A 28 -3.62 10.15 -14.86
N GLY A 29 -4.52 9.17 -14.95
CA GLY A 29 -5.91 9.37 -15.39
C GLY A 29 -6.64 10.45 -14.59
N MET A 30 -6.50 10.42 -13.26
CA MET A 30 -7.13 11.39 -12.36
C MET A 30 -6.50 12.80 -12.40
N THR A 31 -5.28 12.92 -12.92
CA THR A 31 -4.56 14.19 -12.99
C THR A 31 -4.41 14.75 -14.40
N VAL A 32 -5.02 14.08 -15.40
CA VAL A 32 -5.15 14.62 -16.76
C VAL A 32 -5.88 15.97 -16.71
N GLY A 33 -5.33 16.97 -17.41
CA GLY A 33 -5.93 18.30 -17.49
C GLY A 33 -5.71 19.20 -16.26
N LEU A 34 -5.11 18.69 -15.17
CA LEU A 34 -4.75 19.54 -14.03
C LEU A 34 -3.49 20.36 -14.31
N GLU A 35 -3.52 21.63 -13.90
CA GLU A 35 -2.34 22.49 -13.91
C GLU A 35 -1.21 21.91 -13.05
N ALA A 36 0.04 22.06 -13.49
CA ALA A 36 1.21 21.46 -12.83
C ALA A 36 1.33 21.82 -11.34
N LYS A 37 0.95 23.05 -10.96
CA LYS A 37 0.96 23.52 -9.55
C LYS A 37 -0.08 22.76 -8.70
N ARG A 38 -1.29 22.59 -9.23
CA ARG A 38 -2.38 21.86 -8.55
C ARG A 38 -2.07 20.37 -8.43
N ARG A 39 -1.50 19.78 -9.48
CA ARG A 39 -1.03 18.39 -9.49
C ARG A 39 0.04 18.13 -8.42
N ARG A 40 1.05 19.01 -8.29
CA ARG A 40 2.09 18.89 -7.25
C ARG A 40 1.52 19.02 -5.83
N ARG A 41 0.58 19.94 -5.63
CA ARG A 41 -0.10 20.12 -4.34
C ARG A 41 -0.89 18.87 -3.96
N LEU A 42 -1.57 18.26 -4.93
CA LEU A 42 -2.31 17.01 -4.72
C LEU A 42 -1.37 15.88 -4.26
N VAL A 43 -0.24 15.66 -4.94
CA VAL A 43 0.74 14.62 -4.55
C VAL A 43 1.26 14.86 -3.14
N ASN A 44 1.68 16.10 -2.84
CA ASN A 44 2.20 16.43 -1.51
C ASN A 44 1.16 16.14 -0.42
N LEU A 45 -0.09 16.56 -0.63
CA LEU A 45 -1.17 16.35 0.33
C LEU A 45 -1.47 14.85 0.47
N SER A 46 -1.61 14.11 -0.63
CA SER A 46 -1.91 12.69 -0.61
C SER A 46 -0.84 11.88 0.12
N VAL A 47 0.43 12.10 -0.19
CA VAL A 47 1.54 11.40 0.48
C VAL A 47 1.61 11.78 1.96
N MET A 48 1.47 13.07 2.30
CA MET A 48 1.57 13.53 3.68
C MET A 48 0.45 12.97 4.56
N VAL A 49 -0.79 12.99 4.07
CA VAL A 49 -1.92 12.41 4.81
C VAL A 49 -1.77 10.89 4.90
N ALA A 50 -1.36 10.22 3.82
CA ALA A 50 -1.12 8.77 3.84
C ALA A 50 -0.02 8.38 4.83
N ALA A 51 1.09 9.13 4.86
CA ALA A 51 2.15 8.94 5.84
C ALA A 51 1.65 9.16 7.28
N GLY A 52 0.83 10.18 7.50
CA GLY A 52 0.22 10.46 8.80
C GLY A 52 -0.69 9.32 9.27
N VAL A 53 -1.54 8.79 8.38
CA VAL A 53 -2.42 7.66 8.68
C VAL A 53 -1.62 6.40 8.98
N ALA A 54 -0.65 6.05 8.13
CA ALA A 54 0.20 4.89 8.36
C ALA A 54 1.01 5.00 9.66
N PHE A 55 1.53 6.19 9.97
CA PHE A 55 2.21 6.47 11.23
C PHE A 55 1.27 6.32 12.44
N ALA A 56 0.05 6.84 12.35
CA ALA A 56 -0.95 6.69 13.39
C ALA A 56 -1.27 5.20 13.64
N PHE A 57 -1.44 4.39 12.59
CA PHE A 57 -1.66 2.95 12.75
C PHE A 57 -0.42 2.21 13.27
N ALA A 58 0.79 2.61 12.89
CA ALA A 58 2.02 2.03 13.42
C ALA A 58 2.14 2.24 14.94
N MET A 59 1.74 3.41 15.44
CA MET A 59 1.86 3.77 16.87
C MET A 59 0.64 3.34 17.69
N LEU A 60 -0.57 3.55 17.16
CA LEU A 60 -1.83 3.40 17.89
C LEU A 60 -2.60 2.13 17.52
N GLY A 61 -2.22 1.44 16.44
CA GLY A 61 -3.04 0.35 15.90
C GLY A 61 -3.26 -0.79 16.90
N HIS A 62 -2.25 -1.13 17.71
CA HIS A 62 -2.40 -2.15 18.75
C HIS A 62 -3.42 -1.73 19.83
N TRP A 63 -3.43 -0.45 20.21
CA TRP A 63 -4.40 0.11 21.16
C TRP A 63 -5.81 0.12 20.59
N ILE A 64 -5.97 0.52 19.32
CA ILE A 64 -7.26 0.51 18.61
C ILE A 64 -7.83 -0.91 18.58
N PHE A 65 -7.01 -1.90 18.24
CA PHE A 65 -7.45 -3.30 18.16
C PHE A 65 -7.84 -3.86 19.52
N LYS A 66 -7.06 -3.53 20.56
CA LYS A 66 -7.38 -3.91 21.94
C LYS A 66 -8.72 -3.32 22.39
N LEU A 67 -9.00 -2.06 22.04
CA LEU A 67 -10.27 -1.41 22.37
C LEU A 67 -11.46 -2.04 21.64
N LEU A 68 -11.27 -2.44 20.38
CA LEU A 68 -12.29 -3.10 19.56
C LEU A 68 -12.44 -4.60 19.84
N GLY A 69 -11.58 -5.18 20.69
CA GLY A 69 -11.57 -6.63 20.94
C GLY A 69 -11.11 -7.46 19.73
N ILE A 70 -10.36 -6.85 18.79
CA ILE A 70 -9.87 -7.51 17.58
C ILE A 70 -8.47 -8.05 17.86
N ALA A 71 -8.24 -9.34 17.64
CA ALA A 71 -6.90 -9.88 17.77
C ALA A 71 -6.05 -9.59 16.53
N ILE A 72 -4.72 -9.58 16.70
CA ILE A 72 -3.79 -9.35 15.60
C ILE A 72 -3.95 -10.42 14.51
N TYR A 73 -4.23 -11.67 14.89
CA TYR A 73 -4.44 -12.77 13.94
C TYR A 73 -5.73 -12.61 13.12
N ASP A 74 -6.80 -12.06 13.69
CA ASP A 74 -8.04 -11.75 12.96
C ASP A 74 -7.77 -10.71 11.88
N PHE A 75 -6.99 -9.69 12.25
CA PHE A 75 -6.58 -8.65 11.33
C PHE A 75 -5.62 -9.17 10.24
N LYS A 76 -4.73 -10.13 10.54
CA LYS A 76 -3.91 -10.81 9.52
C LYS A 76 -4.77 -11.47 8.45
N VAL A 77 -5.80 -12.20 8.87
CA VAL A 77 -6.72 -12.88 7.95
C VAL A 77 -7.53 -11.88 7.16
N GLY A 78 -8.18 -10.91 7.82
CA GLY A 78 -8.98 -9.89 7.15
C GLY A 78 -8.18 -9.01 6.19
N GLY A 79 -7.04 -8.48 6.63
CA GLY A 79 -6.13 -7.68 5.81
C GLY A 79 -5.54 -8.46 4.63
N GLY A 80 -5.23 -9.75 4.85
CA GLY A 80 -4.80 -10.64 3.78
C GLY A 80 -5.89 -10.89 2.74
N ILE A 81 -7.16 -11.06 3.15
CA ILE A 81 -8.28 -11.18 2.22
C ILE A 81 -8.45 -9.90 1.39
N VAL A 82 -8.37 -8.73 2.02
CA VAL A 82 -8.49 -7.45 1.29
C VAL A 82 -7.36 -7.27 0.29
N LEU A 83 -6.11 -7.60 0.67
CA LEU A 83 -4.96 -7.60 -0.24
C LEU A 83 -5.16 -8.57 -1.41
N LEU A 84 -5.67 -9.77 -1.14
CA LEU A 84 -5.94 -10.77 -2.17
C LEU A 84 -6.98 -10.26 -3.17
N VAL A 85 -8.07 -9.66 -2.68
CA VAL A 85 -9.10 -9.06 -3.53
C VAL A 85 -8.51 -7.93 -4.38
N MET A 86 -7.71 -7.04 -3.81
CA MET A 86 -7.06 -5.96 -4.58
C MET A 86 -6.14 -6.52 -5.67
N ALA A 87 -5.28 -7.49 -5.33
CA ALA A 87 -4.40 -8.12 -6.29
C ALA A 87 -5.16 -8.83 -7.43
N ILE A 88 -6.25 -9.53 -7.11
CA ILE A 88 -7.14 -10.15 -8.11
C ILE A 88 -7.77 -9.09 -9.01
N LEU A 89 -8.28 -8.00 -8.42
CA LEU A 89 -8.85 -6.90 -9.20
C LEU A 89 -7.82 -6.27 -10.12
N ASP A 90 -6.56 -6.12 -9.69
CA ASP A 90 -5.48 -5.58 -10.52
C ASP A 90 -5.04 -6.52 -11.64
N LEU A 91 -5.12 -7.84 -11.43
CA LEU A 91 -4.83 -8.85 -12.45
C LEU A 91 -5.92 -8.95 -13.52
N ILE A 92 -7.19 -8.82 -13.11
CA ILE A 92 -8.36 -9.03 -13.98
C ILE A 92 -8.79 -7.74 -14.67
N LYS A 93 -8.73 -6.58 -14.00
CA LYS A 93 -9.18 -5.31 -14.59
C LYS A 93 -8.17 -4.80 -15.63
N GLY A 94 -8.63 -4.67 -16.87
CA GLY A 94 -7.95 -3.91 -17.92
C GLY A 94 -8.06 -2.40 -17.70
N ARG A 95 -7.24 -1.61 -18.42
CA ARG A 95 -7.14 -0.14 -18.30
C ARG A 95 -8.48 0.62 -18.14
N GLY A 96 -9.50 0.25 -18.90
CA GLY A 96 -10.77 0.98 -18.97
C GLY A 96 -11.59 1.00 -17.67
N ASP A 97 -11.46 -0.03 -16.83
CA ASP A 97 -12.21 -0.11 -15.57
C ASP A 97 -11.58 0.67 -14.43
N LYS A 98 -10.25 0.89 -14.47
CA LYS A 98 -9.54 1.68 -13.45
C LYS A 98 -9.77 3.19 -13.63
N GLU A 99 -10.04 3.63 -14.85
CA GLU A 99 -10.36 5.03 -15.18
C GLU A 99 -11.80 5.44 -14.78
N HIS A 100 -12.78 4.54 -14.92
CA HIS A 100 -14.20 4.84 -14.65
C HIS A 100 -14.57 4.86 -13.16
N SER A 101 -13.84 4.16 -12.30
CA SER A 101 -14.08 4.19 -10.85
C SER A 101 -13.69 5.50 -10.16
N ALA A 102 -13.12 6.47 -10.88
CA ALA A 102 -12.58 7.72 -10.34
C ALA A 102 -13.46 8.96 -10.59
N SER A 103 -14.62 8.82 -11.26
CA SER A 103 -15.44 9.97 -11.67
C SER A 103 -16.32 10.59 -10.56
N THR A 104 -16.22 10.10 -9.31
CA THR A 104 -17.10 10.56 -8.23
C THR A 104 -16.31 11.25 -7.11
N GLY A 105 -16.30 12.57 -7.17
CA GLY A 105 -16.24 13.39 -5.95
C GLY A 105 -14.88 14.00 -5.59
N VAL A 106 -14.95 15.30 -5.31
CA VAL A 106 -13.92 16.26 -4.88
C VAL A 106 -13.28 15.87 -3.52
N VAL A 107 -12.56 14.74 -3.46
CA VAL A 107 -11.82 14.30 -2.26
C VAL A 107 -10.45 13.75 -2.71
N PRO A 108 -9.34 13.94 -1.97
CA PRO A 108 -8.06 13.33 -2.34
C PRO A 108 -8.11 11.79 -2.18
N LEU A 109 -8.70 11.12 -3.16
CA LEU A 109 -8.75 9.66 -3.31
C LEU A 109 -7.34 9.03 -3.36
N GLY A 110 -6.30 9.83 -3.62
CA GLY A 110 -4.91 9.41 -3.48
C GLY A 110 -4.53 8.95 -2.06
N VAL A 111 -5.24 9.41 -1.02
CA VAL A 111 -4.96 8.99 0.37
C VAL A 111 -5.43 7.55 0.62
N PRO A 112 -6.71 7.17 0.39
CA PRO A 112 -7.12 5.75 0.47
C PRO A 112 -6.31 4.82 -0.43
N LEU A 113 -5.89 5.33 -1.60
CA LEU A 113 -5.17 4.54 -2.60
C LEU A 113 -3.72 4.23 -2.18
N ILE A 114 -2.99 5.24 -1.66
CA ILE A 114 -1.60 5.05 -1.20
C ILE A 114 -1.57 4.36 0.17
N THR A 115 -2.52 4.69 1.05
CA THR A 115 -2.64 4.08 2.40
C THR A 115 -3.63 2.93 2.42
N GLY A 116 -3.66 2.16 1.34
CA GLY A 116 -4.60 1.07 1.20
C GLY A 116 -4.60 0.14 2.41
N PRO A 117 -5.71 -0.57 2.66
CA PRO A 117 -5.83 -1.53 3.77
C PRO A 117 -4.66 -2.53 3.82
N GLY A 118 -4.07 -2.85 2.66
CA GLY A 118 -2.86 -3.64 2.55
C GLY A 118 -1.60 -3.04 3.16
N LEU A 119 -1.34 -1.75 2.93
CA LEU A 119 -0.22 -1.04 3.56
C LEU A 119 -0.42 -0.96 5.06
N ILE A 120 -1.61 -0.60 5.54
CA ILE A 120 -1.92 -0.52 6.97
C ILE A 120 -1.70 -1.89 7.62
N ALA A 121 -2.21 -2.95 6.98
CA ALA A 121 -2.03 -4.30 7.48
C ALA A 121 -0.55 -4.69 7.58
N THR A 122 0.22 -4.40 6.53
CA THR A 122 1.65 -4.68 6.48
C THR A 122 2.42 -3.91 7.55
N VAL A 123 2.16 -2.60 7.70
CA VAL A 123 2.80 -1.76 8.72
C VAL A 123 2.56 -2.32 10.11
N MET A 124 1.31 -2.63 10.45
CA MET A 124 0.97 -3.15 11.78
C MET A 124 1.63 -4.51 12.09
N LEU A 125 1.72 -5.39 11.10
CA LEU A 125 2.40 -6.67 11.27
C LEU A 125 3.89 -6.51 11.46
N GLN A 126 4.51 -5.66 10.66
CA GLN A 126 5.94 -5.44 10.72
C GLN A 126 6.36 -4.75 12.02
N VAL A 127 5.48 -3.97 12.67
CA VAL A 127 5.74 -3.40 14.01
C VAL A 127 6.04 -4.50 15.02
N GLY A 128 5.27 -5.59 15.01
CA GLY A 128 5.48 -6.73 15.91
C GLY A 128 6.70 -7.59 15.57
N ILE A 129 7.19 -7.55 14.32
CA ILE A 129 8.30 -8.40 13.84
C ILE A 129 9.65 -7.67 13.92
N TYR A 130 9.70 -6.44 13.43
CA TYR A 130 10.95 -5.67 13.26
C TYR A 130 11.08 -4.51 14.25
N GLY A 131 10.02 -4.18 14.98
CA GLY A 131 10.00 -3.06 15.93
C GLY A 131 9.79 -1.69 15.28
N ASN A 132 9.39 -0.72 16.11
CA ASN A 132 8.95 0.60 15.67
C ASN A 132 9.97 1.36 14.82
N ILE A 133 11.25 1.36 15.22
CA ILE A 133 12.29 2.17 14.56
C ILE A 133 12.48 1.71 13.12
N ILE A 134 12.61 0.39 12.90
CA ILE A 134 12.83 -0.18 11.57
C ILE A 134 11.62 0.11 10.67
N VAL A 135 10.41 -0.13 11.18
CA VAL A 135 9.17 0.12 10.45
C VAL A 135 9.02 1.58 10.06
N ILE A 136 9.25 2.51 10.99
CA ILE A 136 9.13 3.95 10.71
C ILE A 136 10.13 4.36 9.63
N LEU A 137 11.39 3.92 9.71
CA LEU A 137 12.40 4.24 8.70
C LEU A 137 12.04 3.67 7.32
N SER A 138 11.63 2.40 7.26
CA SER A 138 11.15 1.74 6.03
C SER A 138 9.93 2.44 5.44
N MET A 139 9.00 2.87 6.29
CA MET A 139 7.79 3.58 5.91
C MET A 139 8.10 4.95 5.34
N LEU A 140 8.96 5.75 6.00
CA LEU A 140 9.41 7.04 5.49
C LEU A 140 10.12 6.90 4.14
N GLY A 141 10.97 5.88 3.98
CA GLY A 141 11.60 5.57 2.70
C GLY A 141 10.57 5.27 1.60
N ASN A 142 9.55 4.47 1.90
CA ASN A 142 8.49 4.14 0.96
C ASN A 142 7.64 5.35 0.57
N PHE A 143 7.27 6.20 1.52
CA PHE A 143 6.54 7.42 1.21
C PHE A 143 7.37 8.44 0.43
N LEU A 144 8.68 8.51 0.69
CA LEU A 144 9.60 9.33 -0.11
C LEU A 144 9.71 8.80 -1.54
N PHE A 145 9.81 7.48 -1.71
CA PHE A 145 9.78 6.83 -3.01
C PHE A 145 8.46 7.12 -3.75
N ALA A 146 7.32 6.90 -3.08
CA ALA A 146 5.99 7.16 -3.60
C ALA A 146 5.84 8.61 -4.09
N TRP A 147 6.28 9.56 -3.27
CA TRP A 147 6.29 10.98 -3.61
C TRP A 147 7.11 11.27 -4.86
N ALA A 148 8.31 10.72 -4.95
CA ALA A 148 9.18 10.90 -6.11
C ALA A 148 8.58 10.26 -7.37
N ALA A 149 8.03 9.05 -7.25
CA ALA A 149 7.40 8.31 -8.33
C ALA A 149 6.17 9.05 -8.88
N LEU A 150 5.26 9.50 -7.99
CA LEU A 150 4.06 10.23 -8.38
C LEU A 150 4.37 11.60 -8.99
N ARG A 151 5.39 12.31 -8.48
CA ARG A 151 5.85 13.57 -9.10
C ARG A 151 6.44 13.36 -10.49
N LYS A 152 7.15 12.25 -10.68
CA LYS A 152 7.76 11.88 -11.96
C LYS A 152 6.88 10.96 -12.80
N SER A 153 5.60 10.78 -12.47
CA SER A 153 4.77 9.75 -13.11
C SER A 153 4.62 9.95 -14.61
N ALA A 154 4.57 11.19 -15.09
CA ALA A 154 4.55 11.49 -16.52
C ALA A 154 5.86 11.08 -17.23
N LEU A 155 7.00 11.22 -16.56
CA LEU A 155 8.29 10.78 -17.07
C LEU A 155 8.37 9.25 -17.07
N ILE A 156 7.97 8.61 -15.97
CA ILE A 156 7.97 7.15 -15.82
C ILE A 156 7.11 6.50 -16.91
N THR A 157 5.89 6.98 -17.11
CA THR A 157 5.00 6.45 -18.15
C THR A 157 5.47 6.77 -19.57
N ARG A 158 6.17 7.89 -19.79
CA ARG A 158 6.81 8.17 -21.08
C ARG A 158 8.00 7.26 -21.37
N PHE A 159 8.75 6.86 -20.34
CA PHE A 159 9.95 6.01 -20.47
C PHE A 159 9.60 4.52 -20.62
N ILE A 160 8.69 4.03 -19.77
CA ILE A 160 8.28 2.62 -19.71
C ILE A 160 7.18 2.32 -20.73
N GLY A 161 6.47 3.36 -21.18
CA GLY A 161 5.26 3.21 -21.96
C GLY A 161 4.08 2.77 -21.10
N VAL A 162 2.88 2.99 -21.62
CA VAL A 162 1.65 2.63 -20.90
C VAL A 162 1.54 1.10 -20.78
N GLU A 163 2.07 0.34 -21.74
CA GLU A 163 2.05 -1.13 -21.74
C GLU A 163 3.03 -1.71 -20.73
N GLY A 164 4.25 -1.17 -20.64
CA GLY A 164 5.21 -1.61 -19.63
C GLY A 164 4.73 -1.30 -18.21
N THR A 165 4.02 -0.19 -18.01
CA THR A 165 3.45 0.14 -16.69
C THR A 165 2.37 -0.87 -16.28
N ASP A 166 1.57 -1.35 -17.24
CA ASP A 166 0.57 -2.41 -17.01
C ASP A 166 1.23 -3.75 -16.64
N ILE A 167 2.27 -4.16 -17.37
CA ILE A 167 3.03 -5.38 -17.08
C ILE A 167 3.62 -5.33 -15.68
N VAL A 168 4.26 -4.22 -15.31
CA VAL A 168 4.88 -4.10 -13.98
C VAL A 168 3.83 -4.07 -12.87
N SER A 169 2.67 -3.42 -13.09
CA SER A 169 1.54 -3.48 -12.16
C SER A 169 1.04 -4.92 -11.97
N LYS A 170 0.96 -5.72 -13.04
CA LYS A 170 0.60 -7.15 -12.94
C LYS A 170 1.62 -7.97 -12.16
N ILE A 171 2.92 -7.72 -12.36
CA ILE A 171 3.97 -8.37 -11.57
C ILE A 171 3.85 -7.98 -10.09
N ALA A 172 3.59 -6.71 -9.78
CA ALA A 172 3.36 -6.26 -8.41
C ALA A 172 2.13 -6.95 -7.80
N ALA A 173 1.04 -7.10 -8.55
CA ALA A 173 -0.15 -7.81 -8.12
C ALA A 173 0.10 -9.31 -7.84
N LEU A 174 0.95 -9.97 -8.63
CA LEU A 174 1.39 -11.34 -8.33
C LEU A 174 2.16 -11.40 -6.99
N LEU A 175 3.04 -10.44 -6.72
CA LEU A 175 3.76 -10.37 -5.44
C LEU A 175 2.82 -10.06 -4.27
N MET A 176 1.87 -9.13 -4.45
CA MET A 176 0.83 -8.83 -3.45
C MET A 176 0.00 -10.06 -3.11
N THR A 177 -0.33 -10.89 -4.11
CA THR A 177 -1.04 -12.17 -3.91
C THR A 177 -0.25 -13.09 -2.98
N ALA A 178 1.07 -13.23 -3.19
CA ALA A 178 1.92 -14.04 -2.33
C ALA A 178 1.97 -13.50 -0.88
N ILE A 179 2.04 -12.18 -0.69
CA ILE A 179 1.99 -11.55 0.63
C ILE A 179 0.63 -11.80 1.30
N ALA A 180 -0.47 -11.68 0.55
CA ALA A 180 -1.81 -11.95 1.04
C ALA A 180 -1.95 -13.38 1.57
N PHE A 181 -1.51 -14.38 0.82
CA PHE A 181 -1.50 -15.77 1.28
C PHE A 181 -0.61 -15.98 2.49
N ALA A 182 0.56 -15.33 2.55
CA ALA A 182 1.44 -15.41 3.72
C ALA A 182 0.76 -14.84 4.98
N MET A 183 0.04 -13.72 4.86
CA MET A 183 -0.73 -13.12 5.94
C MET A 183 -1.89 -14.01 6.39
N ILE A 184 -2.72 -14.49 5.47
CA ILE A 184 -3.86 -15.38 5.76
C ILE A 184 -3.36 -16.64 6.48
N ARG A 185 -2.34 -17.30 5.93
CA ARG A 185 -1.75 -18.50 6.51
C ARG A 185 -1.26 -18.25 7.94
N THR A 186 -0.51 -17.17 8.15
CA THR A 186 0.08 -16.86 9.46
C THR A 186 -1.01 -16.51 10.47
N GLY A 187 -2.03 -15.75 10.07
CA GLY A 187 -3.19 -15.43 10.91
C GLY A 187 -3.98 -16.67 11.31
N LEU A 188 -4.29 -17.56 10.37
CA LEU A 188 -4.99 -18.82 10.65
C LEU A 188 -4.22 -19.71 11.63
N PHE A 189 -2.90 -19.87 11.44
CA PHE A 189 -2.08 -20.66 12.37
C PHE A 189 -2.04 -20.07 13.78
N GLU A 190 -1.96 -18.75 13.91
CA GLU A 190 -2.00 -18.07 15.21
C GLU A 190 -3.37 -18.21 15.87
N ALA A 191 -4.47 -18.07 15.11
CA ALA A 191 -5.82 -18.26 15.62
C ALA A 191 -6.05 -19.68 16.14
N ILE A 192 -5.60 -20.71 15.40
CA ILE A 192 -5.70 -22.12 15.81
C ILE A 192 -4.89 -22.38 17.09
N ARG A 193 -3.69 -21.79 17.21
CA ARG A 193 -2.86 -21.94 18.42
C ARG A 193 -3.47 -21.24 19.63
N ALA A 194 -4.12 -20.08 19.44
CA ALA A 194 -4.77 -19.34 20.51
C ALA A 194 -6.07 -19.99 21.01
N ALA A 195 -6.71 -20.82 20.17
CA ALA A 195 -7.92 -21.56 20.53
C ALA A 195 -7.66 -22.85 21.33
N LYS A 196 -6.39 -23.24 21.49
CA LYS A 196 -5.94 -24.36 22.35
C LYS A 196 -5.51 -23.85 23.70
#